data_AF-A0A7W1NQP9-F1
#
_entry.id   AF-A0A7W1NQP9-F1
#
_cell.length_a   1.000
_cell.length_b   1.000
_cell.length_c   1.000
_cell.angle_alpha   90.00
_cell.angle_beta   90.00
_cell.angle_gamma   90.00
#
_symmetry.space_group_name_H-M   'P 1'
#
loop_
_entity.id
_entity.type
_entity.pdbx_description
1 polymer ?
#
loop_
_entity_poly.entity_id
_entity_poly.type
_entity_poly.pdbx_seq_one_letter_code
_entity_poly.pdbx_strand_id
1 'polypeptide(L)'
;MVTIQLSAIVDKNGQLTVKVPDNILPGPINIIIQAPDAADKAVTNPAREAARTKLAAAGLLSSAHRPPPNTRIPTDDEVLAAGILPLNARPSADLISEDRNEE
;
A
#
# COMPACT_ATOMS: atom_id res chain seq x y z
N MET A 1 37.19 15.20 -1.75
CA MET A 1 36.08 14.62 -0.96
C MET A 1 36.69 13.97 0.26
N VAL A 2 36.32 14.42 1.46
CA VAL A 2 36.81 13.83 2.72
C VAL A 2 35.76 12.81 3.16
N THR A 3 36.14 11.54 3.21
CA THR A 3 35.27 10.47 3.68
C THR A 3 35.37 10.41 5.20
N ILE A 4 34.32 10.84 5.90
CA ILE A 4 34.24 10.76 7.35
C ILE A 4 33.58 9.43 7.72
N GLN A 5 34.29 8.58 8.47
CA GLN A 5 33.71 7.34 9.01
C GLN A 5 33.16 7.61 10.42
N LEU A 6 31.85 7.44 10.58
CA LEU A 6 31.16 7.53 11.86
C LEU A 6 30.88 6.11 12.35
N SER A 7 31.21 5.83 13.61
CA SER A 7 30.82 4.58 14.26
C SER A 7 29.58 4.83 15.10
N ALA A 8 28.58 3.97 14.95
CA ALA A 8 27.34 4.05 15.69
C ALA A 8 27.01 2.68 16.30
N ILE A 9 26.50 2.70 17.54
CA ILE A 9 26.05 1.51 18.25
C ILE A 9 24.61 1.77 18.69
N VAL A 10 23.73 0.81 18.42
CA VAL A 10 22.37 0.78 18.96
C VAL A 10 22.41 -0.06 20.24
N ASP A 11 22.01 0.53 21.36
CA ASP A 11 21.97 -0.18 22.64
C ASP A 11 20.73 -1.09 22.77
N LYS A 12 20.65 -1.83 23.89
CA LYS A 12 19.50 -2.72 24.18
C LYS A 12 18.18 -1.98 24.41
N ASN A 13 18.24 -0.66 24.61
CA ASN A 13 17.09 0.21 24.84
C ASN A 13 16.65 0.95 23.56
N GLY A 14 17.32 0.70 22.42
CA GLY A 14 17.05 1.35 21.14
C GLY A 14 17.65 2.74 20.99
N GLN A 15 18.59 3.15 21.85
CA GLN A 15 19.31 4.42 21.71
C GLN A 15 20.47 4.26 20.73
N LEU A 16 20.54 5.15 19.75
CA LEU A 16 21.65 5.26 18.80
C LEU A 16 22.70 6.22 19.37
N THR A 17 23.88 5.70 19.71
CA THR A 17 25.02 6.53 20.10
C THR A 17 26.01 6.62 18.95
N VAL A 18 26.28 7.83 18.46
CA VAL A 18 27.23 8.09 17.37
C VAL A 18 28.51 8.70 17.95
N LYS A 19 29.66 8.07 17.71
CA LYS A 19 30.96 8.60 18.09
C LYS A 19 31.57 9.38 16.93
N VAL A 20 31.73 10.68 17.14
CA VAL A 20 32.30 11.63 16.17
C VAL A 20 33.75 11.88 16.57
N PRO A 21 34.74 11.62 15.69
CA PRO A 21 36.14 11.92 15.99
C PRO A 21 36.41 13.43 16.02
N ASP A 22 37.28 13.88 16.92
CA ASP A 22 37.51 15.30 17.24
C ASP A 22 38.09 16.14 16.08
N ASN A 23 38.48 15.50 14.98
CA ASN A 23 39.19 16.11 13.85
C ASN A 23 38.26 16.56 12.70
N ILE A 24 36.99 16.85 13.01
CA ILE A 24 35.98 17.22 12.02
C ILE A 24 35.74 18.74 12.08
N LEU A 25 35.76 19.38 10.90
CA LEU A 25 35.46 20.80 10.76
C LEU A 25 34.03 21.08 11.25
N PRO A 26 33.81 22.17 12.01
CA PRO A 26 32.48 22.53 12.48
C PRO A 26 31.55 22.80 11.29
N GLY A 27 30.42 22.09 11.24
CA GLY A 27 29.43 22.18 10.17
C GLY A 27 28.24 21.23 10.38
N PRO A 28 27.15 21.41 9.63
CA PRO A 28 25.97 20.55 9.74
C PRO A 28 26.25 19.13 9.22
N ILE A 29 25.86 18.12 10.00
CA ILE A 29 25.97 16.70 9.64
C ILE A 29 24.56 16.13 9.51
N ASN A 30 24.25 15.53 8.36
CA ASN A 30 22.98 14.82 8.13
C ASN A 30 23.19 13.32 8.36
N ILE A 31 22.42 12.74 9.29
CA ILE A 31 22.40 11.30 9.56
C ILE A 31 21.09 10.73 9.02
N ILE A 32 21.18 9.83 8.04
CA ILE A 32 20.01 9.16 7.46
C ILE A 32 19.98 7.73 8.01
N ILE A 33 18.98 7.45 8.86
CA ILE A 33 18.73 6.11 9.38
C ILE A 33 17.78 5.41 8.42
N GLN A 34 18.29 4.42 7.70
CA GLN A 34 17.46 3.54 6.89
C GLN A 34 17.10 2.32 7.75
N ALA A 35 15.84 2.25 8.20
CA ALA A 35 15.32 0.99 8.67
C ALA A 35 15.30 0.03 7.46
N PRO A 36 15.77 -1.22 7.60
CA PRO A 36 15.49 -2.21 6.57
C PRO A 36 13.97 -2.28 6.44
N ASP A 37 13.46 -2.12 5.22
CA ASP A 37 12.07 -2.43 4.93
C ASP A 37 11.78 -3.75 5.62
N ALA A 38 10.81 -3.74 6.53
CA ALA A 38 10.25 -4.97 7.04
C ALA A 38 9.69 -5.66 5.80
N ALA A 39 10.50 -6.50 5.17
CA ALA A 39 10.05 -7.38 4.13
C ALA A 39 8.91 -8.14 4.81
N ASP A 40 7.69 -7.85 4.38
CA ASP A 40 6.50 -8.64 4.63
C ASP A 40 6.81 -10.04 4.13
N LYS A 41 7.57 -10.80 4.91
CA LYS A 41 7.72 -12.23 4.75
C LYS A 41 6.39 -12.77 5.19
N ALA A 42 5.43 -12.74 4.27
CA ALA A 42 4.26 -13.59 4.33
C ALA A 42 4.80 -14.98 4.67
N VAL A 43 4.57 -15.43 5.90
CA VAL A 43 4.95 -16.76 6.35
C VAL A 43 4.04 -17.72 5.60
N THR A 44 4.45 -18.07 4.38
CA THR A 44 3.70 -18.95 3.49
C THR A 44 3.88 -20.36 3.99
N ASN A 45 2.96 -20.81 4.84
CA ASN A 45 2.93 -22.19 5.30
C ASN A 45 2.56 -23.09 4.10
N PRO A 46 3.44 -24.00 3.66
CA PRO A 46 3.21 -24.82 2.48
C PRO A 46 2.00 -25.76 2.64
N ALA A 47 1.72 -26.23 3.87
CA ALA A 47 0.55 -27.06 4.16
C ALA A 47 -0.75 -26.25 4.04
N ARG A 48 -0.72 -24.97 4.43
CA ARG A 48 -1.87 -24.06 4.28
C ARG A 48 -2.18 -23.79 2.82
N GLU A 49 -1.17 -23.53 1.99
CA GLU A 49 -1.38 -23.31 0.55
C GLU A 49 -1.86 -24.58 -0.16
N ALA A 50 -1.32 -25.76 0.18
CA ALA A 50 -1.81 -27.02 -0.36
C ALA A 50 -3.29 -27.31 0.01
N ALA A 51 -3.69 -27.01 1.25
CA ALA A 51 -5.07 -27.13 1.68
C ALA A 51 -5.98 -26.12 0.96
N ARG A 52 -5.51 -24.87 0.79
CA ARG A 52 -6.24 -23.82 0.08
C ARG A 52 -6.51 -24.18 -1.38
N THR A 53 -5.53 -24.75 -2.09
CA THR A 53 -5.71 -25.21 -3.47
C THR A 53 -6.75 -26.33 -3.57
N LYS A 54 -6.72 -27.29 -2.63
CA LYS A 54 -7.70 -28.39 -2.59
C LYS A 54 -9.12 -27.89 -2.30
N LEU A 55 -9.28 -26.97 -1.36
CA LEU A 55 -10.57 -26.38 -1.00
C LEU A 55 -11.11 -25.45 -2.10
N ALA A 56 -10.23 -24.75 -2.80
CA ALA A 56 -10.60 -23.91 -3.95
C ALA A 56 -11.06 -24.77 -5.14
N ALA A 57 -10.36 -25.87 -5.44
CA ALA A 57 -10.77 -26.82 -6.46
C ALA A 57 -12.11 -27.50 -6.14
N ALA A 58 -12.41 -27.69 -4.85
CA ALA A 58 -13.70 -28.19 -4.38
C ALA A 58 -14.82 -27.13 -4.33
N GLY A 59 -14.53 -25.87 -4.68
CA GLY A 59 -15.51 -24.77 -4.61
C GLY A 59 -15.92 -24.37 -3.19
N LEU A 60 -15.22 -24.84 -2.16
CA LEU A 60 -15.52 -24.59 -0.75
C LEU A 60 -14.94 -23.25 -0.25
N LEU A 61 -14.05 -22.63 -1.03
CA LEU A 61 -13.52 -21.30 -0.75
C LEU A 61 -14.34 -20.24 -1.49
N SER A 62 -15.13 -19.49 -0.74
CA SER A 62 -15.81 -18.31 -1.26
C SER A 62 -14.79 -17.22 -1.61
N SER A 63 -14.78 -16.80 -2.87
CA SER A 63 -14.09 -15.60 -3.35
C SER A 63 -15.04 -14.39 -3.43
N ALA A 64 -16.27 -14.47 -2.91
CA ALA A 64 -17.29 -13.44 -3.14
C ALA A 64 -16.87 -12.02 -2.71
N HIS A 65 -16.07 -11.90 -1.65
CA HIS A 65 -15.59 -10.61 -1.14
C HIS A 65 -14.22 -10.20 -1.69
N ARG A 66 -13.62 -10.99 -2.58
CA ARG A 66 -12.34 -10.66 -3.17
C ARG A 66 -12.41 -10.66 -4.68
N PRO A 67 -11.87 -9.63 -5.32
CA PRO A 67 -11.73 -9.66 -6.75
C PRO A 67 -10.88 -10.88 -7.15
N PRO A 68 -11.21 -11.55 -8.28
CA PRO A 68 -10.42 -12.65 -8.79
C PRO A 68 -8.93 -12.29 -8.90
N PRO A 69 -8.02 -13.27 -8.83
CA PRO A 69 -6.62 -13.03 -9.13
C PRO A 69 -6.52 -12.44 -10.56
N ASN A 70 -5.73 -11.38 -10.71
CA ASN A 70 -5.58 -10.56 -11.93
C ASN A 70 -6.71 -9.56 -12.22
N THR A 71 -7.57 -9.26 -11.26
CA THR A 71 -8.51 -8.14 -11.43
C THR A 71 -7.74 -6.82 -11.47
N ARG A 72 -7.94 -6.05 -12.55
CA ARG A 72 -7.42 -4.69 -12.65
C ARG A 72 -8.29 -3.77 -11.82
N ILE A 73 -7.71 -3.19 -10.76
CA ILE A 73 -8.38 -2.15 -9.98
C ILE A 73 -8.37 -0.88 -10.85
N PRO A 74 -9.53 -0.25 -11.09
CA PRO A 74 -9.60 1.00 -11.84
C PRO A 74 -8.77 2.10 -11.17
N THR A 75 -8.19 3.01 -11.95
CA THR A 75 -7.56 4.22 -11.41
C THR A 75 -8.61 5.24 -11.01
N ASP A 76 -8.24 6.22 -10.17
CA ASP A 76 -9.16 7.29 -9.75
C ASP A 76 -9.74 8.06 -10.96
N ASP A 77 -8.93 8.30 -11.99
CA ASP A 77 -9.38 8.94 -13.24
C ASP A 77 -10.43 8.10 -13.98
N GLU A 78 -10.28 6.77 -14.00
CA GLU A 78 -11.25 5.85 -14.62
C GLU A 78 -12.56 5.80 -13.84
N VAL A 79 -12.49 5.86 -12.50
CA VAL A 79 -13.67 5.94 -11.63
C VAL A 79 -14.41 7.26 -11.86
N LEU A 80 -13.69 8.38 -11.95
CA LEU A 80 -14.27 9.68 -12.24
C LEU A 80 -14.91 9.73 -13.62
N ALA A 81 -14.24 9.20 -14.65
CA ALA A 81 -14.78 9.14 -16.00
C ALA A 81 -16.06 8.29 -16.09
N ALA A 82 -16.14 7.19 -15.32
CA ALA A 82 -17.35 6.36 -15.25
C ALA A 82 -18.56 7.10 -14.63
N GLY A 83 -18.32 8.12 -13.82
CA GLY A 83 -19.36 8.98 -13.24
C GLY A 83 -19.87 10.08 -14.19
N ILE A 84 -19.24 10.28 -15.35
CA ILE A 84 -19.63 11.32 -16.31
C ILE A 84 -20.72 10.76 -17.22
N LEU A 85 -21.89 11.41 -17.20
CA LEU A 85 -22.98 11.09 -18.10
C LEU A 85 -22.58 11.37 -19.57
N PRO A 86 -22.97 10.51 -20.53
CA PRO A 86 -22.66 10.74 -21.93
C PRO A 86 -23.27 12.05 -22.45
N LEU A 87 -22.70 12.59 -23.54
CA LEU A 87 -23.20 13.80 -24.17
C LEU A 87 -24.67 13.59 -24.56
N ASN A 88 -25.57 14.43 -24.02
CA ASN A 88 -27.04 14.35 -24.15
C ASN A 88 -27.77 13.33 -23.25
N ALA A 89 -27.11 12.70 -22.29
CA ALA A 89 -27.82 11.91 -21.28
C ALA A 89 -28.60 12.83 -20.33
N ARG A 90 -29.84 12.45 -20.02
CA ARG A 90 -30.65 13.13 -19.01
C ARG A 90 -29.98 12.99 -17.64
N PRO A 91 -29.93 14.06 -16.82
CA PRO A 91 -29.52 13.96 -15.43
C PRO A 91 -30.33 12.91 -14.69
N SER A 92 -29.69 12.13 -13.81
CA SER A 92 -30.39 11.15 -12.98
C SER A 92 -31.45 11.79 -12.08
N ALA A 93 -31.28 13.07 -11.72
CA ALA A 93 -32.25 13.83 -10.93
C ALA A 93 -33.63 13.91 -11.62
N ASP A 94 -33.64 14.17 -12.93
CA ASP A 94 -34.89 14.28 -13.70
C ASP A 94 -35.59 12.92 -13.84
N LEU A 95 -34.83 11.83 -13.86
CA LEU A 95 -35.39 10.47 -13.87
C LEU A 95 -36.00 10.13 -12.51
N ILE A 96 -35.37 10.59 -11.41
CA ILE A 96 -35.85 10.37 -10.06
C ILE A 96 -37.11 11.20 -9.78
N SER A 97 -37.20 12.44 -10.27
CA SER A 97 -38.38 13.28 -10.11
C SER A 97 -39.58 12.76 -10.91
N GLU A 98 -39.36 12.29 -12.15
CA GLU A 98 -40.36 11.62 -12.98
C GLU A 98 -40.91 10.36 -12.30
N ASP A 99 -40.04 9.52 -11.72
CA ASP A 99 -40.45 8.31 -10.97
C ASP A 99 -41.25 8.64 -9.70
N ARG A 100 -40.96 9.78 -9.06
CA ARG A 100 -41.64 10.24 -7.84
C ARG A 100 -42.90 11.08 -8.08
N ASN A 101 -43.20 11.42 -9.34
CA ASN A 101 -44.24 12.41 -9.69
C ASN A 101 -44.04 13.77 -8.98
N GLU A 102 -42.78 14.18 -8.81
CA GLU A 102 -42.42 15.49 -8.26
C GLU A 102 -42.15 16.44 -9.44
N GLU A 103 -42.97 17.49 -9.60
CA GLU A 103 -42.77 18.60 -10.56
C GLU A 103 -42.00 19.77 -9.95
#